data_AF-Q8YF81-F1
#
_entry.id   AF-Q8YF81-F1
#
_cell.length_a   1.000
_cell.length_b   1.000
_cell.length_c   1.000
_cell.angle_alpha   90.00
_cell.angle_beta   90.00
_cell.angle_gamma   90.00
#
_symmetry.space_group_name_H-M   'P 1'
#
loop_
_entity.id
_entity.type
_entity.pdbx_description
1 polymer ?
#
loop_
_entity_poly.entity_id
_entity_poly.type
_entity_poly.pdbx_seq_one_letter_code
_entity_poly.pdbx_strand_id
1 'polypeptide(L)'
;MLEDTLATWLEPFEDIDPDGDPLEELRRYIARKLEISASKPEASRLFANEILHGAPAIAGFLKGRLKELVDEKAAVIHRWIAQKRIAPVDPYHLIFTIWAVTQHYSDFAVQVLAIMGPRAEAANFYDEAARAVSAIILDGIRLRDDAPKS
;
A
#
# COMPACT_ATOMS: atom_id res chain seq x y z
N MET A 1 -13.07 2.58 -18.70
CA MET A 1 -13.86 2.11 -17.54
C MET A 1 -13.02 1.37 -16.51
N LEU A 2 -12.37 0.25 -16.86
CA LEU A 2 -11.46 -0.46 -15.93
C LEU A 2 -10.21 0.38 -15.66
N GLU A 3 -9.53 0.85 -16.71
CA GLU A 3 -8.34 1.72 -16.59
C GLU A 3 -8.61 3.00 -15.79
N ASP A 4 -9.78 3.64 -15.97
CA ASP A 4 -10.17 4.83 -15.19
C ASP A 4 -10.38 4.51 -13.71
N THR A 5 -10.96 3.35 -13.40
CA THR A 5 -11.11 2.87 -12.02
C THR A 5 -9.74 2.61 -11.39
N LEU A 6 -8.80 2.07 -12.18
CA LEU A 6 -7.42 1.83 -11.75
C LEU A 6 -6.63 3.12 -11.60
N ALA A 7 -6.88 4.14 -12.41
CA ALA A 7 -6.26 5.45 -12.28
C ALA A 7 -6.63 6.11 -10.93
N THR A 8 -7.91 6.11 -10.54
CA THR A 8 -8.34 6.63 -9.23
C THR A 8 -7.76 5.84 -8.06
N TRP A 9 -7.43 4.56 -8.28
CA TRP A 9 -6.76 3.73 -7.29
C TRP A 9 -5.26 4.07 -7.11
N LEU A 10 -4.65 4.75 -8.09
CA LEU A 10 -3.28 5.22 -8.05
C LEU A 10 -3.12 6.64 -7.49
N GLU A 11 -4.19 7.45 -7.46
CA GLU A 11 -4.14 8.83 -6.95
C GLU A 11 -3.40 8.97 -5.60
N PRO A 12 -3.67 8.15 -4.55
CA PRO A 12 -2.97 8.30 -3.27
C PRO A 12 -1.47 8.03 -3.36
N PHE A 13 -1.05 7.27 -4.36
CA PHE A 13 0.35 6.95 -4.59
C PHE A 13 1.06 8.09 -5.32
N GLU A 14 0.35 8.82 -6.19
CA GLU A 14 0.84 10.03 -6.87
C GLU A 14 1.14 11.15 -5.85
N ASP A 15 0.31 11.28 -4.81
CA ASP A 15 0.36 12.34 -3.78
C ASP A 15 1.52 12.27 -2.77
N ILE A 16 2.36 11.23 -2.81
CA ILE A 16 3.51 11.12 -1.89
C ILE A 16 4.47 12.28 -2.14
N ASP A 17 4.61 13.15 -1.14
CA ASP A 17 5.54 14.28 -1.16
C ASP A 17 6.98 13.76 -0.98
N PRO A 18 7.86 13.90 -1.98
CA PRO A 18 9.25 13.47 -1.86
C PRO A 18 9.99 14.14 -0.70
N ASP A 19 9.66 15.39 -0.37
CA ASP A 19 10.36 16.17 0.64
C ASP A 19 9.75 16.01 2.05
N GLY A 20 8.54 15.44 2.13
CA GLY A 20 7.83 15.10 3.37
C GLY A 20 8.55 14.07 4.25
N ASP A 21 8.08 13.91 5.49
CA ASP A 21 8.61 12.88 6.41
C ASP A 21 8.22 11.46 5.93
N PRO A 22 9.16 10.54 5.67
CA PRO A 22 8.85 9.29 4.99
C PRO A 22 7.85 8.43 5.75
N LEU A 23 7.95 8.38 7.08
CA LEU A 23 7.08 7.54 7.90
C LEU A 23 5.68 8.13 7.94
N GLU A 24 5.55 9.45 7.98
CA GLU A 24 4.27 10.14 7.92
C GLU A 24 3.63 10.05 6.52
N GLU A 25 4.39 10.23 5.43
CA GLU A 25 3.89 10.04 4.06
C GLU A 25 3.35 8.62 3.85
N LEU A 26 4.13 7.60 4.22
CA LEU A 26 3.73 6.20 4.07
C LEU A 26 2.56 5.84 4.98
N ARG A 27 2.47 6.43 6.18
CA ARG A 27 1.31 6.27 7.08
C ARG A 27 0.03 6.79 6.45
N ARG A 28 0.06 8.01 5.89
CA ARG A 28 -1.10 8.58 5.18
C ARG A 28 -1.47 7.75 3.97
N TYR A 29 -0.48 7.27 3.22
CA TYR A 29 -0.70 6.39 2.08
C TYR A 29 -1.40 5.08 2.48
N ILE A 30 -0.91 4.39 3.52
CA ILE A 30 -1.53 3.16 4.05
C ILE A 30 -2.97 3.42 4.49
N ALA A 31 -3.21 4.49 5.24
CA ALA A 31 -4.55 4.85 5.71
C ALA A 31 -5.52 5.09 4.54
N ARG A 32 -5.08 5.86 3.53
CA ARG A 32 -5.89 6.13 2.34
C ARG A 32 -6.17 4.87 1.52
N LYS A 33 -5.21 3.95 1.41
CA LYS A 33 -5.41 2.67 0.73
C LYS A 33 -6.42 1.78 1.45
N LEU A 34 -6.43 1.77 2.78
CA LEU A 34 -7.45 1.05 3.56
C LEU A 34 -8.83 1.68 3.44
N GLU A 35 -8.92 3.01 3.42
CA GLU A 35 -10.18 3.72 3.17
C GLU A 35 -10.76 3.41 1.79
N ILE A 36 -9.90 3.33 0.76
CA ILE A 36 -10.31 2.89 -0.58
C ILE A 36 -10.76 1.42 -0.57
N SER A 37 -10.05 0.56 0.17
CA SER A 37 -10.42 -0.86 0.31
C SER A 37 -11.80 -1.02 0.96
N ALA A 38 -12.15 -0.14 1.91
CA ALA A 38 -13.47 -0.09 2.54
C ALA A 38 -14.56 0.45 1.61
N SER A 39 -14.27 1.55 0.90
CA SER A 39 -15.28 2.29 0.13
C SER A 39 -15.51 1.76 -1.29
N LYS A 40 -14.52 1.10 -1.89
CA LYS A 40 -14.57 0.60 -3.28
C LYS A 40 -14.13 -0.88 -3.40
N PRO A 41 -14.71 -1.81 -2.64
CA PRO A 41 -14.22 -3.18 -2.60
C PRO A 41 -14.39 -3.95 -3.93
N GLU A 42 -15.39 -3.61 -4.73
CA GLU A 42 -15.63 -4.22 -6.04
C GLU A 42 -14.52 -3.91 -7.04
N ALA A 43 -13.99 -2.69 -7.03
CA ALA A 43 -12.89 -2.27 -7.89
C ALA A 43 -11.60 -3.06 -7.59
N SER A 44 -11.30 -3.25 -6.30
CA SER A 44 -10.18 -4.09 -5.84
C SER A 44 -10.29 -5.50 -6.37
N ARG A 45 -11.45 -6.13 -6.18
CA ARG A 45 -11.69 -7.51 -6.59
C ARG A 45 -11.65 -7.67 -8.11
N LEU A 46 -12.15 -6.68 -8.85
CA LEU A 46 -12.07 -6.69 -10.30
C LEU A 46 -10.60 -6.66 -10.78
N PHE A 47 -9.78 -5.79 -10.19
CA PHE A 47 -8.34 -5.77 -10.47
C PHE A 47 -7.68 -7.09 -10.10
N ALA A 48 -7.92 -7.61 -8.89
CA ALA A 48 -7.34 -8.87 -8.43
C ALA A 48 -7.71 -10.04 -9.36
N ASN A 49 -8.98 -10.14 -9.75
CA ASN A 49 -9.44 -11.15 -10.70
C ASN A 49 -8.75 -11.01 -12.07
N GLU A 50 -8.59 -9.79 -12.58
CA GLU A 50 -7.89 -9.54 -13.83
C GLU A 50 -6.42 -10.00 -13.75
N ILE A 51 -5.73 -9.72 -12.65
CA ILE A 51 -4.36 -10.21 -12.38
C ILE A 51 -4.31 -11.74 -12.36
N LEU A 52 -5.26 -12.40 -11.69
CA LEU A 52 -5.32 -13.87 -11.62
C LEU A 52 -5.53 -14.53 -13.00
N HIS A 53 -6.16 -13.83 -13.95
CA HIS A 53 -6.31 -14.28 -15.34
C HIS A 53 -5.10 -13.92 -16.22
N GLY A 54 -4.02 -13.39 -15.65
CA GLY A 54 -2.82 -13.00 -16.38
C GLY A 54 -2.87 -11.59 -16.99
N ALA A 55 -3.82 -10.76 -16.53
CA ALA A 55 -3.98 -9.36 -16.92
C ALA A 55 -4.16 -9.08 -18.43
N PRO A 56 -4.91 -9.88 -19.21
CA PRO A 56 -5.04 -9.68 -20.66
C PRO A 56 -5.57 -8.30 -21.06
N ALA A 57 -6.48 -7.71 -20.27
CA ALA A 57 -7.10 -6.43 -20.54
C ALA A 57 -6.29 -5.24 -20.00
N ILE A 58 -5.41 -5.44 -19.02
CA ILE A 58 -4.66 -4.35 -18.36
C ILE A 58 -3.14 -4.46 -18.51
N ALA A 59 -2.62 -5.43 -19.27
CA ALA A 59 -1.18 -5.62 -19.45
C ALA A 59 -0.45 -4.36 -19.95
N GLY A 60 -1.08 -3.58 -20.83
CA GLY A 60 -0.54 -2.30 -21.31
C GLY A 60 -0.44 -1.26 -20.19
N PHE A 61 -1.48 -1.13 -19.37
CA PHE A 61 -1.48 -0.27 -18.20
C PHE A 61 -0.41 -0.67 -17.18
N LEU A 62 -0.26 -1.98 -16.89
CA LEU A 62 0.74 -2.49 -15.95
C LEU A 62 2.18 -2.19 -16.42
N LYS A 63 2.47 -2.40 -17.70
CA LYS A 63 3.82 -2.22 -18.28
C LYS A 63 4.15 -0.76 -18.61
N GLY A 64 3.13 0.09 -18.75
CA GLY A 64 3.25 1.53 -18.99
C GLY A 64 3.04 2.32 -17.70
N ARG A 65 1.89 3.00 -17.60
CA ARG A 65 1.57 3.97 -16.53
C ARG A 65 1.87 3.46 -15.12
N LEU A 66 1.46 2.24 -14.78
CA LEU A 66 1.71 1.72 -13.43
C LEU A 66 3.20 1.56 -13.16
N LYS A 67 3.95 0.98 -14.10
CA LYS A 67 5.39 0.80 -13.98
C LYS A 67 6.10 2.15 -13.84
N GLU A 68 5.77 3.13 -14.69
CA GLU A 68 6.36 4.46 -14.64
C GLU A 68 6.17 5.12 -13.28
N LEU A 69 4.94 5.06 -12.74
CA LEU A 69 4.63 5.61 -11.42
C LEU A 69 5.37 4.86 -10.30
N VAL A 70 5.44 3.53 -10.36
CA VAL A 70 6.19 2.73 -9.37
C VAL A 70 7.68 3.06 -9.42
N ASP A 71 8.27 3.18 -10.59
CA ASP A 71 9.69 3.53 -10.76
C ASP A 71 9.97 4.94 -10.19
N GLU A 72 9.06 5.91 -10.40
CA GLU A 72 9.15 7.25 -9.82
C GLU A 72 9.16 7.21 -8.29
N LYS A 73 8.17 6.53 -7.67
CA LYS A 73 8.07 6.47 -6.21
C LYS A 73 9.15 5.59 -5.59
N ALA A 74 9.64 4.57 -6.30
CA ALA A 74 10.82 3.82 -5.89
C ALA A 74 12.05 4.73 -5.80
N ALA A 75 12.24 5.66 -6.74
CA ALA A 75 13.32 6.64 -6.68
C ALA A 75 13.20 7.58 -5.46
N VAL A 76 11.97 8.00 -5.10
CA VAL A 76 11.70 8.79 -3.89
C VAL A 76 12.12 8.01 -2.63
N ILE A 77 11.71 6.75 -2.50
CA ILE A 77 12.07 5.90 -1.36
C ILE A 77 13.60 5.68 -1.31
N HIS A 78 14.25 5.43 -2.46
CA HIS A 78 15.70 5.35 -2.53
C HIS A 78 16.40 6.60 -2.02
N ARG A 79 15.87 7.79 -2.35
CA ARG A 79 16.39 9.05 -1.86
C ARG A 79 16.26 9.16 -0.34
N TRP A 80 15.14 8.75 0.23
CA TRP A 80 14.97 8.71 1.70
C TRP A 80 15.95 7.75 2.38
N ILE A 81 16.23 6.59 1.77
CA ILE A 81 17.24 5.64 2.25
C ILE A 81 18.63 6.26 2.19
N ALA A 82 19.01 6.89 1.06
CA ALA A 82 20.31 7.53 0.88
C ALA A 82 20.54 8.67 1.88
N GLN A 83 19.48 9.38 2.24
CA GLN A 83 19.47 10.43 3.26
C GLN A 83 19.43 9.89 4.70
N LYS A 84 19.42 8.56 4.89
CA LYS A 84 19.25 7.88 6.18
C LYS A 84 18.03 8.38 6.94
N ARG A 85 16.90 8.57 6.26
CA ARG A 85 15.61 8.93 6.89
C ARG A 85 14.76 7.70 7.23
N ILE A 86 15.02 6.59 6.54
CA ILE A 86 14.47 5.25 6.79
C ILE A 86 15.58 4.21 6.65
N ALA A 87 15.38 3.03 7.22
CA ALA A 87 16.28 1.90 7.08
C ALA A 87 16.35 1.40 5.63
N PRO A 88 17.47 0.78 5.21
CA PRO A 88 17.58 0.17 3.89
C PRO A 88 16.50 -0.90 3.65
N VAL A 89 15.77 -0.75 2.56
CA VAL A 89 14.75 -1.70 2.08
C VAL A 89 14.71 -1.61 0.56
N ASP A 90 14.29 -2.69 -0.10
CA ASP A 90 13.96 -2.63 -1.53
C ASP A 90 12.63 -1.85 -1.71
N PRO A 91 12.63 -0.74 -2.47
CA PRO A 91 11.43 0.08 -2.61
C PRO A 91 10.25 -0.64 -3.26
N TYR A 92 10.49 -1.49 -4.25
CA TYR A 92 9.44 -2.22 -4.95
C TYR A 92 8.76 -3.19 -3.98
N HIS A 93 9.53 -3.92 -3.18
CA HIS A 93 8.97 -4.83 -2.18
C HIS A 93 8.23 -4.10 -1.06
N LEU A 94 8.66 -2.90 -0.66
CA LEU A 94 7.89 -2.06 0.28
C LEU A 94 6.53 -1.68 -0.33
N ILE A 95 6.51 -1.20 -1.57
CA ILE A 95 5.30 -0.82 -2.30
C ILE A 95 4.35 -2.02 -2.42
N PHE A 96 4.86 -3.18 -2.88
CA PHE A 96 4.07 -4.40 -3.01
C PHE A 96 3.54 -4.90 -1.68
N THR A 97 4.31 -4.77 -0.59
CA THR A 97 3.84 -5.15 0.75
C THR A 97 2.67 -4.28 1.19
N ILE A 98 2.76 -2.96 0.99
CA ILE A 98 1.66 -2.05 1.31
C ILE A 98 0.42 -2.41 0.49
N TRP A 99 0.57 -2.64 -0.81
CA TRP A 99 -0.55 -3.02 -1.68
C TRP A 99 -1.20 -4.34 -1.24
N ALA A 100 -0.41 -5.39 -1.08
CA ALA A 100 -0.90 -6.71 -0.70
C ALA A 100 -1.65 -6.67 0.64
N VAL A 101 -1.08 -6.02 1.66
CA VAL A 101 -1.68 -5.97 2.99
C VAL A 101 -2.94 -5.12 3.00
N THR A 102 -2.94 -3.96 2.35
CA THR A 102 -4.13 -3.08 2.35
C THR A 102 -5.27 -3.67 1.52
N GLN A 103 -4.98 -4.23 0.34
CA GLN A 103 -5.97 -4.86 -0.53
C GLN A 103 -6.56 -6.14 0.06
N HIS A 104 -5.83 -6.85 0.93
CA HIS A 104 -6.35 -8.03 1.62
C HIS A 104 -7.69 -7.76 2.31
N TYR A 105 -7.85 -6.58 2.91
CA TYR A 105 -9.09 -6.18 3.60
C TYR A 105 -10.30 -6.01 2.66
N SER A 106 -10.08 -5.93 1.35
CA SER A 106 -11.12 -5.86 0.33
C SER A 106 -11.28 -7.17 -0.44
N ASP A 107 -10.17 -7.71 -0.93
CA ASP A 107 -10.14 -8.92 -1.78
C ASP A 107 -10.54 -10.16 -1.00
N PHE A 108 -10.17 -10.20 0.28
CA PHE A 108 -10.45 -11.29 1.21
C PHE A 108 -11.43 -10.86 2.31
N ALA A 109 -12.28 -9.86 2.05
CA ALA A 109 -13.23 -9.34 3.04
C ALA A 109 -14.12 -10.43 3.67
N VAL A 110 -14.54 -11.43 2.89
CA VAL A 110 -15.30 -12.59 3.40
C VAL A 110 -14.50 -13.39 4.42
N GLN A 111 -13.21 -13.61 4.17
CA GLN A 111 -12.32 -14.31 5.09
C GLN A 111 -12.07 -13.48 6.35
N VAL A 112 -11.81 -12.18 6.20
CA VAL A 112 -11.61 -11.25 7.33
C VAL A 112 -12.84 -11.24 8.23
N LEU A 113 -14.04 -11.10 7.67
CA LEU A 113 -15.30 -11.12 8.41
C LEU A 113 -15.51 -12.47 9.12
N ALA A 114 -15.27 -13.59 8.43
CA ALA A 114 -15.44 -14.92 9.01
C ALA A 114 -14.50 -15.18 10.21
N ILE A 115 -13.27 -14.66 10.16
CA ILE A 115 -12.27 -14.86 11.22
C ILE A 115 -12.47 -13.88 12.38
N MET A 116 -12.77 -12.60 12.10
CA MET A 116 -12.82 -11.55 13.11
C MET A 116 -14.23 -11.32 13.68
N GLY A 117 -15.28 -11.78 13.00
CA GLY A 117 -16.67 -11.67 13.42
C GLY A 117 -17.09 -10.21 13.72
N PRO A 118 -17.77 -9.94 14.84
CA PRO A 118 -18.26 -8.60 15.20
C PRO A 118 -17.17 -7.51 15.23
N ARG A 119 -15.89 -7.87 15.38
CA ARG A 119 -14.79 -6.89 15.34
C ARG A 119 -14.60 -6.27 13.95
N ALA A 120 -14.85 -7.03 12.88
CA ALA A 120 -14.77 -6.53 11.51
C ALA A 120 -15.97 -5.64 11.12
N GLU A 121 -17.05 -5.71 11.90
CA GLU A 121 -18.26 -4.91 11.68
C GLU A 121 -18.26 -3.60 12.49
N ALA A 122 -17.29 -3.41 13.38
CA ALA A 122 -17.18 -2.22 14.21
C ALA A 122 -16.90 -0.97 13.36
N ALA A 123 -17.53 0.16 13.71
CA ALA A 123 -17.41 1.41 12.95
C ALA A 123 -15.94 1.90 12.83
N ASN A 124 -15.09 1.56 13.81
CA ASN A 124 -13.68 1.94 13.85
C ASN A 124 -12.73 0.84 13.32
N PHE A 125 -13.25 -0.21 12.68
CA PHE A 125 -12.46 -1.36 12.22
C PHE A 125 -11.30 -0.94 11.30
N TYR A 126 -11.56 -0.09 10.30
CA TYR A 126 -10.53 0.35 9.36
C TYR A 126 -9.51 1.30 9.99
N ASP A 127 -9.88 2.08 11.01
CA ASP A 127 -8.94 2.90 11.77
C ASP A 127 -8.01 2.04 12.64
N GLU A 128 -8.54 0.97 13.23
CA GLU A 128 -7.73 -0.03 13.93
C GLU A 128 -6.78 -0.76 12.98
N ALA A 129 -7.28 -1.19 11.82
CA ALA A 129 -6.47 -1.82 10.79
C ALA A 129 -5.35 -0.89 10.30
N ALA A 130 -5.65 0.39 10.04
CA ALA A 130 -4.65 1.37 9.60
C ALA A 130 -3.54 1.58 10.62
N ARG A 131 -3.89 1.68 11.91
CA ARG A 131 -2.90 1.78 12.99
C ARG A 131 -2.04 0.52 13.09
N ALA A 132 -2.66 -0.66 13.06
CA ALA A 132 -1.95 -1.93 13.19
C ALA A 132 -1.01 -2.20 12.00
N VAL A 133 -1.50 -2.04 10.78
CA VAL A 133 -0.70 -2.22 9.54
C VAL A 133 0.42 -1.19 9.47
N SER A 134 0.14 0.07 9.78
CA SER A 134 1.18 1.11 9.81
C SER A 134 2.26 0.80 10.83
N ALA A 135 1.91 0.34 12.05
CA ALA A 135 2.90 -0.05 13.03
C ALA A 135 3.80 -1.18 12.50
N ILE A 136 3.21 -2.26 11.97
CA ILE A 136 3.96 -3.41 11.46
C ILE A 136 4.93 -3.00 10.33
N ILE A 137 4.44 -2.28 9.32
CA ILE A 137 5.23 -1.92 8.15
C ILE A 137 6.25 -0.84 8.49
N LEU A 138 5.83 0.24 9.13
CA LEU A 138 6.68 1.41 9.36
C LEU A 138 7.75 1.13 10.40
N ASP A 139 7.46 0.37 11.46
CA ASP A 139 8.49 -0.02 12.44
C ASP A 139 9.53 -0.96 11.82
N GLY A 140 9.17 -1.69 10.77
CA GLY A 140 10.09 -2.50 9.95
C GLY A 140 11.13 -1.68 9.18
N ILE A 141 10.81 -0.42 8.84
CA ILE A 141 11.68 0.48 8.06
C ILE A 141 12.18 1.69 8.86
N ARG A 142 11.90 1.75 10.17
CA ARG A 142 12.51 2.76 11.04
C ARG A 142 14.01 2.56 11.11
N LEU A 143 14.75 3.66 11.12
CA LEU A 143 16.17 3.62 11.50
C LEU A 143 16.28 2.97 12.87
N ARG A 144 17.19 2.01 12.97
CA ARG A 144 17.58 1.45 14.25
C ARG A 144 18.85 2.17 14.66
N ASP A 145 18.88 2.65 15.89
CA ASP A 145 20.16 2.97 16.50
C ASP A 145 20.91 1.64 16.59
N ASP A 146 21.92 1.45 15.75
CA ASP A 146 22.92 0.44 16.00
C ASP A 146 23.64 0.85 17.28
N ALA A 147 23.10 0.43 18.43
CA ALA A 147 23.84 0.48 19.68
C ALA A 147 25.07 -0.43 19.49
N PRO A 148 26.31 0.09 19.61
CA PRO A 148 27.47 -0.73 19.40
C PRO A 148 27.62 -1.67 20.60
N LYS A 149 27.70 -2.98 20.33
CA LYS A 149 28.28 -3.96 21.25
C LYS A 149 29.04 -4.99 20.41
N SER A 150 30.34 -4.76 20.21
CA SER A 150 31.48 -5.04 21.12
C SER A 150 32.02 -6.44 20.87
#